data_AF-A0AAD3S716-F1
#
_entry.id   AF-A0AAD3S716-F1
#
_cell.length_a   1.000
_cell.length_b   1.000
_cell.length_c   1.000
_cell.angle_alpha   90.00
_cell.angle_beta   90.00
_cell.angle_gamma   90.00
#
_symmetry.space_group_name_H-M   'P 1'
#
loop_
_entity.id
_entity.type
_entity.pdbx_description
1 polymer ?
#
loop_
_entity_poly.entity_id
_entity_poly.type
_entity_poly.pdbx_seq_one_letter_code
_entity_poly.pdbx_strand_id
1 'polypeptide(L)'
;MPAFEELKQWELSVSQPDPVVFELNRLQNLLKEKDKELGVAQGEIKALRAAEALKTKAVEELENEISKLDGKLRASEIRLQQKNLEIKRLNDEKKDALAAQYAAEVTLRRVHANQKDDVAVPLESIVAPLEANIKIYKNKIALLMEDKKALERLTKSKEAALLETERILRSALERALIVEEIQNQNFELKRQIEIFQEENRILEKTNRQKVLEVEKLSETIQELEEAILAGGAAANVIRDYRRQISELNEEKRILERELARARISANRVATVVANEWKDERNRVMPVKQWLEERQLLQAEMQRLRDKLAITERTARAEAQLKDKLKLRLKTLEEGLKHASGFSANLNAIHCSPKTPKSKHILGFLSNNSGLRKKSTPQPSLKKVIIEGAGNVAEQVKRGGDTQQKYVLGGKMLRRSLQVSKSKVVDSSEAENAETIANEETNANFEKRCDDVVGGENKVKHEGKDESQRKKTADCDGEDVVSGFLYDRLQKEVIGLRKSCEDKDTNLNNKNEEIKMLMKKIDTLTKAIEVESRKVKTSTREKVMILAKIDDNKRIRNKIFTEK
;
A
#
# COMPACT_ATOMS: atom_id res chain seq x y z
N MET A 1 5.65 -5.64 -34.60
CA MET A 1 6.10 -6.36 -35.81
C MET A 1 6.87 -5.37 -36.67
N PRO A 2 8.09 -5.68 -37.16
CA PRO A 2 8.84 -6.96 -37.10
C PRO A 2 10.02 -6.92 -36.09
N ALA A 3 10.38 -7.96 -35.31
CA ALA A 3 10.82 -9.35 -35.63
C ALA A 3 12.20 -9.35 -36.32
N PHE A 4 13.28 -9.97 -35.85
CA PHE A 4 13.59 -11.34 -35.38
C PHE A 4 14.82 -11.24 -34.41
N GLU A 5 15.20 -12.17 -33.53
CA GLU A 5 15.37 -13.62 -33.70
C GLU A 5 15.60 -14.33 -32.34
N GLU A 6 15.55 -15.65 -32.40
CA GLU A 6 15.14 -16.62 -31.38
C GLU A 6 16.15 -17.05 -30.31
N LEU A 7 15.57 -17.40 -29.16
CA LEU A 7 15.80 -18.60 -28.34
C LEU A 7 17.06 -19.44 -28.58
N LYS A 8 17.86 -19.57 -27.51
CA LYS A 8 18.54 -20.82 -27.22
C LYS A 8 18.46 -21.13 -25.72
N GLN A 9 17.45 -21.92 -25.36
CA GLN A 9 17.53 -22.79 -24.18
C GLN A 9 18.65 -23.80 -24.42
N TRP A 10 19.50 -24.04 -23.42
CA TRP A 10 19.80 -25.38 -22.89
C TRP A 10 20.70 -25.31 -21.65
N GLU A 11 20.38 -26.22 -20.73
CA GLU A 11 21.22 -26.76 -19.66
C GLU A 11 21.39 -25.96 -18.37
N LEU A 12 20.40 -26.23 -17.51
CA LEU A 12 20.45 -26.25 -16.05
C LEU A 12 21.64 -27.09 -15.55
N SER A 13 22.85 -26.56 -15.63
CA SER A 13 23.98 -27.07 -14.85
C SER A 13 23.84 -26.52 -13.45
N VAL A 14 23.53 -27.39 -12.48
CA VAL A 14 23.80 -27.14 -11.06
C VAL A 14 25.32 -27.05 -10.93
N SER A 15 25.86 -25.89 -11.29
CA SER A 15 27.25 -25.53 -11.07
C SER A 15 27.40 -25.48 -9.56
N GLN A 16 28.11 -26.47 -9.00
CA GLN A 16 28.66 -26.32 -7.66
C GLN A 16 29.30 -24.93 -7.60
N PRO A 17 28.88 -24.07 -6.67
CA PRO A 17 29.38 -22.73 -6.63
C PRO A 17 30.89 -22.84 -6.44
N ASP A 18 31.62 -22.23 -7.38
CA ASP A 18 33.07 -22.28 -7.44
C ASP A 18 33.65 -22.03 -6.03
N PRO A 19 34.44 -22.97 -5.47
CA PRO A 19 35.04 -22.81 -4.14
C PRO A 19 35.76 -21.47 -3.96
N VAL A 20 36.31 -20.93 -5.05
CA VAL A 20 36.96 -19.62 -5.06
C VAL A 20 35.95 -18.48 -4.81
N VAL A 21 34.74 -18.57 -5.38
CA VAL A 21 33.66 -17.59 -5.18
C VAL A 21 33.13 -17.65 -3.75
N PHE A 22 33.03 -18.85 -3.15
CA PHE A 22 32.63 -18.99 -1.74
C PHE A 22 33.66 -18.39 -0.79
N GLU A 23 34.95 -18.66 -0.98
CA GLU A 23 36.02 -18.06 -0.17
C GLU A 23 36.11 -16.54 -0.39
N LEU A 24 35.92 -16.05 -1.62
CA LEU A 24 35.84 -14.61 -1.88
C LEU A 24 34.68 -13.95 -1.13
N ASN A 25 33.50 -14.58 -1.12
CA ASN A 25 32.35 -14.06 -0.38
C ASN A 25 32.58 -14.10 1.14
N ARG A 26 33.20 -15.17 1.66
CA ARG A 26 33.61 -15.28 3.06
C ARG A 26 34.61 -14.19 3.45
N LEU A 27 35.66 -13.98 2.65
CA LEU A 27 36.65 -12.93 2.87
C LEU A 27 36.05 -11.52 2.74
N GLN A 28 35.11 -11.32 1.81
CA GLN A 28 34.40 -10.06 1.67
C GLN A 28 33.51 -9.76 2.88
N ASN A 29 32.84 -10.78 3.44
CA ASN A 29 32.06 -10.63 4.66
C ASN A 29 32.94 -10.37 5.88
N LEU A 30 34.08 -11.06 6.00
CA LEU A 30 35.10 -10.80 7.03
C LEU A 30 35.66 -9.38 6.90
N LEU A 31 35.93 -8.90 5.69
CA LEU A 31 36.38 -7.52 5.46
C LEU A 31 35.33 -6.52 5.93
N LYS A 32 34.05 -6.72 5.55
CA LYS A 32 32.92 -5.88 6.01
C LYS A 32 32.75 -5.90 7.52
N GLU A 33 32.96 -7.05 8.17
CA GLU A 33 32.90 -7.18 9.62
C GLU A 33 34.06 -6.43 10.29
N LYS A 34 35.28 -6.58 9.75
CA LYS A 34 36.46 -5.83 10.20
C LYS A 34 36.32 -4.32 9.98
N ASP A 35 35.70 -3.88 8.90
CA ASP A 35 35.39 -2.46 8.65
C ASP A 35 34.38 -1.92 9.67
N LYS A 36 33.38 -2.72 10.05
CA LYS A 36 32.45 -2.35 11.14
C LYS A 36 33.15 -2.27 12.49
N GLU A 37 33.97 -3.27 12.84
CA GLU A 37 34.77 -3.26 14.07
C GLU A 37 35.73 -2.06 14.13
N LEU A 38 36.38 -1.73 13.00
CA LEU A 38 37.22 -0.54 12.87
C LEU A 38 36.41 0.75 13.09
N GLY A 39 35.19 0.82 12.54
CA GLY A 39 34.27 1.95 12.76
C GLY A 39 33.89 2.12 14.23
N VAL A 40 33.59 1.02 14.93
CA VAL A 40 33.30 1.03 16.38
C VAL A 40 34.53 1.50 17.17
N ALA A 41 35.70 0.92 16.91
CA ALA A 41 36.95 1.31 17.57
C ALA A 41 37.31 2.79 17.31
N GLN A 42 37.07 3.31 16.10
CA GLN A 42 37.25 4.73 15.78
C GLN A 42 36.25 5.62 16.55
N GLY A 43 35.01 5.17 16.72
CA GLY A 43 34.02 5.82 17.56
C GLY A 43 34.45 5.88 19.03
N GLU A 44 34.92 4.77 19.58
CA GLU A 44 35.46 4.69 20.94
C GLU A 44 36.68 5.61 21.11
N ILE A 45 37.62 5.63 20.16
CA ILE A 45 38.78 6.55 20.19
C ILE A 45 38.33 8.01 20.20
N LYS A 46 37.32 8.38 19.41
CA LYS A 46 36.78 9.75 19.40
C LYS A 46 36.13 10.11 20.75
N ALA A 47 35.34 9.18 21.33
CA ALA A 47 34.73 9.37 22.62
C ALA A 47 35.77 9.50 23.74
N LEU A 48 36.81 8.65 23.73
CA LEU A 48 37.92 8.73 24.68
C LEU A 48 38.70 10.03 24.56
N ARG A 49 38.96 10.52 23.34
CA ARG A 49 39.60 11.84 23.11
C ARG A 49 38.74 12.99 23.63
N ALA A 50 37.43 12.95 23.44
CA ALA A 50 36.53 13.97 23.99
C ALA A 50 36.52 13.95 25.52
N ALA A 51 36.51 12.75 26.13
CA ALA A 51 36.60 12.59 27.58
C ALA A 51 37.97 13.06 28.12
N GLU A 52 39.06 12.80 27.40
CA GLU A 52 40.39 13.29 27.74
C GLU A 52 40.45 14.82 27.70
N ALA A 53 39.87 15.46 26.67
CA ALA A 53 39.80 16.92 26.57
C ALA A 53 39.00 17.58 27.72
N LEU A 54 37.94 16.92 28.20
CA LEU A 54 37.21 17.40 29.39
C LEU A 54 38.04 17.25 30.66
N LYS A 55 38.81 16.15 30.79
CA LYS A 55 39.72 15.95 31.92
C LYS A 55 40.86 16.96 31.92
N THR A 56 41.48 17.25 30.78
CA THR A 56 42.54 18.27 30.69
C THR A 56 42.02 19.64 31.09
N LYS A 57 40.80 20.00 30.66
CA LYS A 57 40.16 21.26 31.06
C LYS A 57 39.90 21.33 32.58
N ALA A 58 39.42 20.24 33.19
CA ALA A 58 39.23 20.18 34.64
C ALA A 58 40.57 20.29 35.41
N VAL A 59 41.64 19.71 34.88
CA VAL A 59 42.99 19.85 35.46
C VAL A 59 43.47 21.29 35.36
N GLU A 60 43.31 21.96 34.21
CA GLU A 60 43.66 23.37 34.04
C GLU A 60 42.88 24.28 35.00
N GLU A 61 41.58 24.02 35.23
CA GLU A 61 40.77 24.76 36.21
C GLU A 61 41.30 24.60 37.64
N LEU A 62 41.66 23.38 38.04
CA LEU A 62 42.26 23.10 39.35
C LEU A 62 43.66 23.73 39.51
N GLU A 63 44.50 23.69 38.47
CA GLU A 63 45.81 24.35 38.46
C GLU A 63 45.67 25.86 38.66
N ASN A 64 44.68 26.48 38.02
CA ASN A 64 44.37 27.90 38.19
C ASN A 64 43.92 28.22 39.63
N GLU A 65 43.13 27.36 40.26
CA GLU A 65 42.73 27.52 41.66
C GLU A 65 43.91 27.37 42.63
N ILE A 66 44.77 26.37 42.42
CA ILE A 66 46.01 26.17 43.20
C ILE A 66 46.90 27.41 43.10
N SER A 67 47.13 27.92 41.89
CA SER A 67 47.94 29.14 41.67
C SER A 67 47.37 30.36 42.41
N LYS A 68 46.04 30.53 42.44
CA LYS A 68 45.38 31.59 43.21
C LYS A 68 45.55 31.41 44.72
N LEU A 69 45.44 30.18 45.22
CA LEU A 69 45.62 29.88 46.64
C LEU A 69 47.08 30.10 47.07
N ASP A 70 48.05 29.68 46.26
CA ASP A 70 49.48 29.94 46.50
C ASP A 70 49.80 31.43 46.51
N GLY A 71 49.15 32.23 45.65
CA GLY A 71 49.26 33.69 45.69
C GLY A 71 48.75 34.28 47.00
N LYS A 72 47.59 33.81 47.48
CA LYS A 72 47.03 34.24 48.78
C LYS A 72 47.91 33.82 49.96
N LEU A 73 48.44 32.60 49.93
CA LEU A 73 49.34 32.08 50.95
C LEU A 73 50.60 32.94 51.04
N ARG A 74 51.28 33.18 49.92
CA ARG A 74 52.47 34.05 49.87
C ARG A 74 52.19 35.46 50.39
N ALA A 75 51.06 36.07 50.02
CA ALA A 75 50.69 37.39 50.53
C ALA A 75 50.46 37.39 52.05
N SER A 76 49.84 36.33 52.58
CA SER A 76 49.65 36.17 54.03
C SER A 76 50.97 35.97 54.77
N GLU A 77 51.90 35.24 54.18
CA GLU A 77 53.22 34.97 54.73
C GLU A 77 54.08 36.24 54.79
N ILE A 78 54.06 37.06 53.73
CA ILE A 78 54.71 38.39 53.72
C ILE A 78 54.11 39.30 54.80
N ARG A 79 52.77 39.30 54.95
CA ARG A 79 52.09 40.10 55.99
C ARG A 79 52.50 39.66 57.41
N LEU A 80 52.64 38.35 57.63
CA LEU A 80 53.12 37.81 58.90
C LEU A 80 54.58 38.20 59.17
N GLN A 81 55.46 38.09 58.17
CA GLN A 81 56.85 38.54 58.27
C GLN A 81 56.93 40.03 58.63
N GLN A 82 56.13 40.88 57.97
CA GLN A 82 56.07 42.31 58.28
C GLN A 82 55.62 42.57 59.72
N LYS A 83 54.58 41.87 60.20
CA LYS A 83 54.10 42.00 61.59
C LYS A 83 55.16 41.55 62.61
N ASN A 84 55.93 40.51 62.30
CA ASN A 84 57.04 40.09 63.15
C ASN A 84 58.15 41.14 63.23
N LEU A 85 58.46 41.82 62.12
CA LEU A 85 59.43 42.93 62.13
C LEU A 85 58.91 44.12 62.94
N GLU A 86 57.63 44.45 62.82
CA GLU A 86 56.97 45.50 63.60
C GLU A 86 56.99 45.20 65.12
N ILE A 87 56.75 43.94 65.50
CA ILE A 87 56.83 43.49 66.91
C ILE A 87 58.25 43.68 67.46
N LYS A 88 59.30 43.32 66.69
CA LYS A 88 60.70 43.55 67.12
C LYS A 88 60.98 45.04 67.33
N ARG A 89 60.56 45.88 66.39
CA ARG A 89 60.71 47.34 66.47
C ARG A 89 60.04 47.92 67.70
N LEU A 90 58.77 47.56 67.95
CA LEU A 90 58.02 48.00 69.13
C LEU A 90 58.65 47.53 70.45
N ASN A 91 59.25 46.34 70.46
CA ASN A 91 59.91 45.82 71.65
C ASN A 91 61.20 46.59 71.98
N ASP A 92 61.93 47.03 70.95
CA ASP A 92 63.12 47.87 71.15
C ASP A 92 62.73 49.29 71.56
N GLU A 93 61.72 49.90 70.91
CA GLU A 93 61.15 51.19 71.34
C GLU A 93 60.64 51.15 72.78
N LYS A 94 60.03 50.05 73.22
CA LYS A 94 59.59 49.87 74.61
C LYS A 94 60.77 49.88 75.58
N LYS A 95 61.89 49.24 75.25
CA LYS A 95 63.09 49.25 76.10
C LYS A 95 63.66 50.67 76.19
N ASP A 96 63.72 51.39 75.08
CA ASP A 96 64.20 52.77 75.03
C ASP A 96 63.29 53.72 75.83
N ALA A 97 61.96 53.56 75.71
CA ALA A 97 60.99 54.34 76.46
C ALA A 97 61.10 54.09 77.97
N LEU A 98 61.32 52.85 78.40
CA LEU A 98 61.56 52.53 79.82
C LEU A 98 62.86 53.17 80.31
N ALA A 99 63.93 53.17 79.51
CA ALA A 99 65.18 53.85 79.86
C ALA A 99 64.97 55.38 79.99
N ALA A 100 64.23 55.98 79.06
CA ALA A 100 63.89 57.40 79.10
C ALA A 100 63.02 57.76 80.31
N GLN A 101 62.07 56.89 80.68
CA GLN A 101 61.23 57.06 81.87
C GLN A 101 62.08 57.14 83.14
N TYR A 102 63.01 56.18 83.34
CA TYR A 102 63.92 56.21 84.49
C TYR A 102 64.77 57.50 84.52
N ALA A 103 65.23 58.00 83.38
CA ALA A 103 66.00 59.24 83.31
C ALA A 103 65.16 60.49 83.66
N ALA A 104 63.91 60.56 83.18
CA ALA A 104 62.99 61.65 83.49
C ALA A 104 62.63 61.69 84.99
N GLU A 105 62.42 60.53 85.61
CA GLU A 105 62.10 60.43 87.03
C GLU A 105 63.25 60.94 87.92
N VAL A 106 64.49 60.63 87.57
CA VAL A 106 65.68 61.18 88.24
C VAL A 106 65.74 62.70 88.11
N THR A 107 65.38 63.23 86.94
CA THR A 107 65.39 64.68 86.67
C THR A 107 64.30 65.40 87.47
N LEU A 108 63.09 64.83 87.56
CA LEU A 108 62.00 65.37 88.38
C LEU A 108 62.35 65.42 89.87
N ARG A 109 62.95 64.34 90.40
CA ARG A 109 63.44 64.33 91.79
C ARG A 109 64.47 65.45 92.06
N ARG A 110 65.26 65.83 91.04
CA ARG A 110 66.25 66.91 91.12
C ARG A 110 65.62 68.32 91.06
N VAL A 111 64.58 68.50 90.24
CA VAL A 111 63.87 69.79 90.10
C VAL A 111 62.99 70.09 91.31
N HIS A 112 62.29 69.08 91.84
CA HIS A 112 61.46 69.25 93.05
C HIS A 112 62.27 69.60 94.30
N ALA A 113 63.57 69.30 94.33
CA ALA A 113 64.46 69.74 95.41
C ALA A 113 64.82 71.24 95.33
N ASN A 114 64.66 71.89 94.17
CA ASN A 114 65.10 73.25 93.90
C ASN A 114 63.97 74.30 93.89
N GLN A 115 62.71 73.90 94.10
CA GLN A 115 61.53 74.78 94.01
C GLN A 115 60.89 75.02 95.39
N LYS A 116 61.66 75.50 96.37
CA LYS A 116 61.09 76.17 97.53
C LYS A 116 61.33 77.67 97.39
N ASP A 117 60.21 78.39 97.38
CA ASP A 117 60.05 79.83 97.50
C ASP A 117 60.28 80.64 96.22
N ASP A 118 59.18 81.04 95.58
CA ASP A 118 59.07 82.42 95.07
C ASP A 118 57.63 82.90 94.82
N VAL A 119 57.53 84.21 94.93
CA VAL A 119 56.37 85.10 95.15
C VAL A 119 55.26 85.01 94.10
N ALA A 120 54.01 84.81 94.55
CA ALA A 120 52.84 84.74 93.68
C ALA A 120 52.34 86.13 93.26
N VAL A 121 52.43 86.42 91.96
CA VAL A 121 51.64 87.46 91.25
C VAL A 121 50.14 87.19 91.48
N PRO A 122 49.26 88.20 91.60
CA PRO A 122 47.82 87.98 91.78
C PRO A 122 47.23 87.10 90.66
N LEU A 123 47.07 85.81 90.98
CA LEU A 123 46.74 84.74 90.05
C LEU A 123 45.41 85.01 89.32
N GLU A 124 44.48 85.68 89.98
CA GLU A 124 43.13 85.95 89.49
C GLU A 124 43.07 86.64 88.11
N SER A 125 43.97 87.62 87.86
CA SER A 125 43.96 88.38 86.59
C SER A 125 44.47 87.58 85.39
N ILE A 126 45.27 86.53 85.64
CA ILE A 126 45.78 85.61 84.61
C ILE A 126 44.83 84.40 84.49
N VAL A 127 44.22 84.00 85.61
CA VAL A 127 43.33 82.85 85.71
C VAL A 127 41.96 83.10 85.05
N ALA A 128 41.35 84.27 85.22
CA ALA A 128 39.99 84.52 84.72
C ALA A 128 39.80 84.37 83.18
N PRO A 129 40.68 84.89 82.30
CA PRO A 129 40.57 84.63 80.86
C PRO A 129 40.78 83.15 80.48
N LEU A 130 41.65 82.45 81.21
CA LEU A 130 41.89 81.01 81.02
C LEU A 130 40.66 80.19 81.44
N GLU A 131 39.99 80.57 82.53
CA GLU A 131 38.73 79.96 82.97
C GLU A 131 37.60 80.17 81.96
N ALA A 132 37.49 81.37 81.37
CA ALA A 132 36.54 81.64 80.30
C ALA A 132 36.82 80.78 79.05
N ASN A 133 38.07 80.65 78.64
CA ASN A 133 38.48 79.76 77.54
C ASN A 133 38.18 78.29 77.85
N ILE A 134 38.48 77.82 79.07
CA ILE A 134 38.13 76.46 79.53
C ILE A 134 36.62 76.24 79.44
N LYS A 135 35.80 77.23 79.82
CA LYS A 135 34.34 77.14 79.72
C LYS A 135 33.87 77.06 78.27
N ILE A 136 34.46 77.83 77.36
CA ILE A 136 34.18 77.74 75.91
C ILE A 136 34.55 76.37 75.36
N TYR A 137 35.74 75.85 75.69
CA TYR A 137 36.16 74.52 75.25
C TYR A 137 35.28 73.40 75.83
N LYS A 138 34.84 73.51 77.08
CA LYS A 138 33.85 72.59 77.67
C LYS A 138 32.54 72.59 76.88
N ASN A 139 32.01 73.77 76.54
CA ASN A 139 30.82 73.89 75.70
C ASN A 139 31.04 73.32 74.29
N LYS A 140 32.21 73.56 73.68
CA LYS A 140 32.57 72.99 72.38
C LYS A 140 32.65 71.47 72.43
N ILE A 141 33.22 70.90 73.49
CA ILE A 141 33.27 69.44 73.72
C ILE A 141 31.84 68.88 73.86
N ALA A 142 30.95 69.56 74.59
CA ALA A 142 29.55 69.15 74.73
C ALA A 142 28.81 69.13 73.39
N LEU A 143 28.96 70.18 72.57
CA LEU A 143 28.39 70.23 71.22
C LEU A 143 28.93 69.11 70.32
N LEU A 144 30.26 68.89 70.32
CA LEU A 144 30.87 67.81 69.55
C LEU A 144 30.41 66.42 70.02
N MET A 145 30.15 66.25 71.32
CA MET A 145 29.57 65.01 71.85
C MET A 145 28.13 64.78 71.38
N GLU A 146 27.32 65.83 71.28
CA GLU A 146 25.96 65.74 70.73
C GLU A 146 25.99 65.40 69.24
N ASP A 147 26.86 66.06 68.46
CA ASP A 147 27.08 65.76 67.04
C ASP A 147 27.53 64.31 66.83
N LYS A 148 28.47 63.81 67.67
CA LYS A 148 28.90 62.40 67.64
C LYS A 148 27.71 61.45 67.88
N LYS A 149 26.87 61.74 68.88
CA LYS A 149 25.67 60.92 69.14
C LYS A 149 24.65 61.02 68.00
N ALA A 150 24.52 62.17 67.33
CA ALA A 150 23.66 62.32 66.16
C ALA A 150 24.18 61.48 64.98
N LEU A 151 25.49 61.50 64.73
CA LEU A 151 26.14 60.65 63.74
C LEU A 151 25.94 59.16 64.03
N GLU A 152 26.11 58.72 65.28
CA GLU A 152 25.87 57.31 65.67
C GLU A 152 24.42 56.88 65.42
N ARG A 153 23.43 57.75 65.70
CA ARG A 153 22.02 57.46 65.39
C ARG A 153 21.78 57.38 63.88
N LEU A 154 22.39 58.27 63.11
CA LEU A 154 22.29 58.25 61.65
C LEU A 154 22.92 56.97 61.07
N THR A 155 24.09 56.57 61.57
CA THR A 155 24.77 55.33 61.15
C THR A 155 23.88 54.11 61.44
N LYS A 156 23.34 53.99 62.65
CA LYS A 156 22.41 52.89 63.01
C LYS A 156 21.16 52.87 62.13
N SER A 157 20.60 54.04 61.82
CA SER A 157 19.44 54.14 60.91
C SER A 157 19.79 53.69 59.49
N LYS A 158 20.99 54.03 58.99
CA LYS A 158 21.46 53.60 57.67
C LYS A 158 21.75 52.10 57.63
N GLU A 159 22.38 51.55 58.68
CA GLU A 159 22.61 50.10 58.83
C GLU A 159 21.29 49.33 58.84
N ALA A 160 20.28 49.80 59.59
CA ALA A 160 18.95 49.19 59.59
C ALA A 160 18.28 49.23 58.21
N ALA A 161 18.38 50.35 57.49
CA ALA A 161 17.87 50.45 56.12
C ALA A 161 18.60 49.50 55.16
N LEU A 162 19.93 49.37 55.29
CA LEU A 162 20.71 48.43 54.47
C LEU A 162 20.29 46.98 54.73
N LEU A 163 20.12 46.58 55.99
CA LEU A 163 19.65 45.24 56.35
C LEU A 163 18.25 44.94 55.77
N GLU A 164 17.34 45.91 55.78
CA GLU A 164 16.03 45.74 55.18
C GLU A 164 16.11 45.60 53.66
N THR A 165 16.94 46.41 52.97
CA THR A 165 17.15 46.25 51.52
C THR A 165 17.78 44.91 51.18
N GLU A 166 18.68 44.41 52.01
CA GLU A 166 19.31 43.10 51.83
C GLU A 166 18.29 41.97 52.00
N ARG A 167 17.36 42.08 52.97
CA ARG A 167 16.24 41.15 53.14
C ARG A 167 15.34 41.12 51.89
N ILE A 168 15.00 42.29 51.34
CA ILE A 168 14.21 42.41 50.11
C ILE A 168 14.94 41.78 48.93
N LEU A 169 16.25 42.03 48.79
CA LEU A 169 17.07 41.48 47.73
C LEU A 169 17.13 39.95 47.80
N ARG A 170 17.35 39.37 48.98
CA ARG A 170 17.32 37.90 49.18
C ARG A 170 15.97 37.32 48.77
N SER A 171 14.87 37.92 49.21
CA SER A 171 13.52 37.48 48.84
C SER A 171 13.25 37.60 47.33
N ALA A 172 13.79 38.63 46.67
CA ALA A 172 13.71 38.78 45.22
C ALA A 172 14.52 37.71 44.48
N LEU A 173 15.71 37.38 44.98
CA LEU A 173 16.56 36.32 44.44
C LEU A 173 15.88 34.95 44.55
N GLU A 174 15.31 34.61 45.71
CA GLU A 174 14.56 33.36 45.90
C GLU A 174 13.39 33.25 44.91
N ARG A 175 12.62 34.33 44.72
CA ARG A 175 11.56 34.37 43.70
C ARG A 175 12.10 34.18 42.28
N ALA A 176 13.25 34.77 41.96
CA ALA A 176 13.86 34.62 40.64
C ALA A 176 14.27 33.16 40.38
N LEU A 177 14.88 32.48 41.36
CA LEU A 177 15.25 31.07 41.25
C LEU A 177 14.02 30.16 41.06
N ILE A 178 12.92 30.42 41.77
CA ILE A 178 11.67 29.66 41.58
C ILE A 178 11.12 29.85 40.17
N VAL A 179 11.17 31.08 39.64
CA VAL A 179 10.72 31.36 38.27
C VAL A 179 11.56 30.61 37.24
N GLU A 180 12.88 30.58 37.42
CA GLU A 180 13.80 29.82 36.56
C GLU A 180 13.49 28.32 36.58
N GLU A 181 13.28 27.74 37.77
CA GLU A 181 12.89 26.33 37.92
C GLU A 181 11.57 26.02 37.20
N ILE A 182 10.54 26.87 37.38
CA ILE A 182 9.25 26.72 36.69
C ILE A 182 9.40 26.90 35.17
N GLN A 183 10.29 27.78 34.71
CA GLN A 183 10.58 27.94 33.28
C GLN A 183 11.22 26.69 32.70
N ASN A 184 12.17 26.08 33.42
CA ASN A 184 12.80 24.81 33.04
C ASN A 184 11.78 23.67 32.97
N GLN A 185 10.91 23.56 33.97
CA GLN A 185 9.82 22.57 33.97
C GLN A 185 8.84 22.79 32.80
N ASN A 186 8.50 24.05 32.50
CA ASN A 186 7.65 24.37 31.35
C ASN A 186 8.31 24.02 30.02
N PHE A 187 9.63 24.19 29.89
CA PHE A 187 10.37 23.80 28.71
C PHE A 187 10.34 22.27 28.51
N GLU A 188 10.57 21.52 29.59
CA GLU A 188 10.51 20.05 29.55
C GLU A 188 9.10 19.54 29.22
N LEU A 189 8.05 20.13 29.81
CA LEU A 189 6.67 19.80 29.48
C LEU A 189 6.33 20.10 28.01
N LYS A 190 6.83 21.22 27.46
CA LYS A 190 6.68 21.53 26.03
C LYS A 190 7.36 20.48 25.15
N ARG A 191 8.59 20.08 25.48
CA ARG A 191 9.31 19.00 24.78
C ARG A 191 8.52 17.69 24.83
N GLN A 192 7.96 17.33 25.98
CA GLN A 192 7.11 16.13 26.11
C GLN A 192 5.86 16.21 25.25
N ILE A 193 5.18 17.36 25.22
CA ILE A 193 4.00 17.58 24.36
C ILE A 193 4.38 17.39 22.89
N GLU A 194 5.52 17.93 22.45
CA GLU A 194 6.02 17.77 21.08
C GLU A 194 6.31 16.30 20.74
N ILE A 195 6.94 15.56 21.66
CA ILE A 195 7.15 14.11 21.51
C ILE A 195 5.82 13.37 21.37
N PHE A 196 4.84 13.64 22.25
CA PHE A 196 3.52 13.01 22.17
C PHE A 196 2.77 13.34 20.88
N GLN A 197 2.96 14.55 20.34
CA GLN A 197 2.38 14.94 19.05
C GLN A 197 3.00 14.16 17.89
N GLU A 198 4.32 13.98 17.87
CA GLU A 198 4.98 13.21 16.81
C GLU A 198 4.68 11.70 16.95
N GLU A 199 4.63 11.16 18.17
CA GLU A 199 4.19 9.79 18.42
C GLU A 199 2.77 9.54 17.89
N ASN A 200 1.83 10.45 18.16
CA ASN A 200 0.47 10.38 17.61
C ASN A 200 0.48 10.45 16.08
N ARG A 201 1.32 11.31 15.50
CA ARG A 201 1.45 11.42 14.04
C ARG A 201 1.95 10.12 13.42
N ILE A 202 2.91 9.44 14.04
CA ILE A 202 3.41 8.14 13.61
C ILE A 202 2.31 7.08 13.76
N LEU A 203 1.64 7.03 14.91
CA LEU A 203 0.54 6.10 15.15
C LEU A 203 -0.59 6.26 14.14
N GLU A 204 -0.95 7.49 13.79
CA GLU A 204 -1.94 7.78 12.75
C GLU A 204 -1.51 7.27 11.37
N LYS A 205 -0.25 7.47 10.98
CA LYS A 205 0.28 6.94 9.70
C LYS A 205 0.21 5.42 9.67
N THR A 206 0.62 4.76 10.76
CA THR A 206 0.53 3.30 10.89
C THR A 206 -0.92 2.80 10.88
N ASN A 207 -1.83 3.50 11.55
CA ASN A 207 -3.24 3.14 11.57
C ASN A 207 -3.87 3.28 10.18
N ARG A 208 -3.60 4.37 9.46
CA ARG A 208 -4.03 4.55 8.07
C ARG A 208 -3.55 3.40 7.18
N GLN A 209 -2.28 2.99 7.32
CA GLN A 209 -1.76 1.85 6.57
C GLN A 209 -2.50 0.54 6.91
N LYS A 210 -2.73 0.25 8.19
CA LYS A 210 -3.48 -0.95 8.60
C LYS A 210 -4.92 -0.94 8.09
N VAL A 211 -5.58 0.22 8.06
CA VAL A 211 -6.92 0.36 7.47
C VAL A 211 -6.88 0.01 5.98
N LEU A 212 -5.90 0.53 5.22
CA LEU A 212 -5.74 0.17 3.80
C LEU A 212 -5.48 -1.33 3.59
N GLU A 213 -4.73 -1.98 4.48
CA GLU A 213 -4.51 -3.43 4.43
C GLU A 213 -5.81 -4.21 4.72
N VAL A 214 -6.61 -3.76 5.69
CA VAL A 214 -7.92 -4.34 6.00
C VAL A 214 -8.90 -4.15 4.84
N GLU A 215 -8.90 -2.98 4.18
CA GLU A 215 -9.73 -2.73 2.99
C GLU A 215 -9.38 -3.69 1.85
N LYS A 216 -8.08 -3.87 1.54
CA LYS A 216 -7.64 -4.86 0.54
C LYS A 216 -8.07 -6.28 0.90
N LEU A 217 -7.94 -6.69 2.16
CA LEU A 217 -8.41 -8.00 2.59
C LEU A 217 -9.93 -8.12 2.44
N SER A 218 -10.67 -7.05 2.72
CA SER A 218 -12.12 -7.02 2.54
C SER A 218 -12.52 -7.16 1.07
N GLU A 219 -11.81 -6.50 0.15
CA GLU A 219 -11.99 -6.69 -1.31
C GLU A 219 -11.74 -8.14 -1.72
N THR A 220 -10.64 -8.75 -1.24
CA THR A 220 -10.36 -10.16 -1.57
C THR A 220 -11.41 -11.12 -1.01
N ILE A 221 -11.99 -10.82 0.15
CA ILE A 221 -13.10 -11.62 0.71
C ILE A 221 -14.32 -11.49 -0.20
N GLN A 222 -14.67 -10.28 -0.65
CA GLN A 222 -15.80 -10.07 -1.55
C GLN A 222 -15.60 -10.82 -2.89
N GLU A 223 -14.41 -10.78 -3.48
CA GLU A 223 -14.10 -11.54 -4.70
C GLU A 223 -14.28 -13.06 -4.50
N LEU A 224 -13.85 -13.57 -3.33
CA LEU A 224 -14.02 -14.98 -2.98
C LEU A 224 -15.49 -15.34 -2.76
N GLU A 225 -16.28 -14.46 -2.13
CA GLU A 225 -17.72 -14.64 -1.95
C GLU A 225 -18.44 -14.70 -3.30
N GLU A 226 -18.11 -13.81 -4.23
CA GLU A 226 -18.63 -13.82 -5.60
C GLU A 226 -18.24 -15.10 -6.35
N ALA A 227 -17.00 -15.57 -6.21
CA ALA A 227 -16.54 -16.83 -6.78
C ALA A 227 -17.28 -18.04 -6.19
N ILE A 228 -17.59 -18.03 -4.89
CA ILE A 228 -18.39 -19.08 -4.24
C ILE A 228 -19.82 -19.06 -4.77
N LEU A 229 -20.43 -17.88 -4.92
CA LEU A 229 -21.78 -17.74 -5.49
C LEU A 229 -21.82 -18.25 -6.94
N ALA A 230 -20.85 -17.88 -7.76
CA ALA A 230 -20.71 -18.39 -9.13
C ALA A 230 -20.49 -19.91 -9.16
N GLY A 231 -19.65 -20.44 -8.27
CA GLY A 231 -19.44 -21.88 -8.08
C GLY A 231 -20.72 -22.62 -7.69
N GLY A 232 -21.53 -22.03 -6.81
CA GLY A 232 -22.85 -22.54 -6.42
C GLY A 232 -23.83 -22.59 -7.60
N ALA A 233 -23.86 -21.55 -8.44
CA ALA A 233 -24.66 -21.54 -9.66
C ALA A 233 -24.22 -22.63 -10.65
N ALA A 234 -22.92 -22.79 -10.88
CA ALA A 234 -22.38 -23.86 -11.74
C ALA A 234 -22.70 -25.26 -11.20
N ALA A 235 -22.62 -25.47 -9.88
CA ALA A 235 -22.98 -26.72 -9.24
C ALA A 235 -24.47 -27.06 -9.41
N ASN A 236 -25.37 -26.06 -9.34
CA ASN A 236 -26.79 -26.24 -9.63
C ASN A 236 -27.03 -26.69 -11.07
N VAL A 237 -26.37 -26.06 -12.04
CA VAL A 237 -26.45 -26.45 -13.46
C VAL A 237 -25.98 -27.89 -13.67
N ILE A 238 -24.87 -28.30 -13.04
CA ILE A 238 -24.39 -29.69 -13.08
C ILE A 238 -25.43 -30.65 -12.48
N ARG A 239 -26.06 -30.27 -11.36
CA ARG A 239 -27.11 -31.08 -10.75
C ARG A 239 -28.32 -31.23 -11.67
N ASP A 240 -28.70 -30.18 -12.37
CA ASP A 240 -29.82 -30.20 -13.34
C ASP A 240 -29.50 -31.09 -14.55
N TYR A 241 -28.31 -30.98 -15.14
CA TYR A 241 -27.88 -31.91 -16.19
C TYR A 241 -27.83 -33.36 -15.70
N ARG A 242 -27.36 -33.60 -14.48
CA ARG A 242 -27.35 -34.94 -13.89
C ARG A 242 -28.76 -35.51 -13.74
N ARG A 243 -29.74 -34.68 -13.35
CA ARG A 243 -31.15 -35.06 -13.31
C ARG A 243 -31.67 -35.40 -14.71
N GLN A 244 -31.45 -34.55 -15.70
CA GLN A 244 -31.86 -34.79 -17.10
C GLN A 244 -31.24 -36.08 -17.67
N ILE A 245 -29.95 -36.33 -17.42
CA ILE A 245 -29.28 -37.58 -17.83
C ILE A 245 -29.94 -38.79 -17.16
N SER A 246 -30.37 -38.67 -15.90
CA SER A 246 -31.06 -39.75 -15.19
C SER A 246 -32.45 -40.03 -15.79
N GLU A 247 -33.20 -38.98 -16.13
CA GLU A 247 -34.49 -39.07 -16.83
C GLU A 247 -34.33 -39.74 -18.20
N LEU A 248 -33.41 -39.25 -19.03
CA LEU A 248 -33.09 -39.83 -20.34
C LEU A 248 -32.64 -41.30 -20.24
N ASN A 249 -31.91 -41.68 -19.19
CA ASN A 249 -31.53 -43.08 -18.98
C ASN A 249 -32.73 -43.96 -18.64
N GLU A 250 -33.72 -43.48 -17.89
CA GLU A 250 -34.93 -44.27 -17.64
C GLU A 250 -35.81 -44.36 -18.88
N GLU A 251 -35.94 -43.27 -19.65
CA GLU A 251 -36.61 -43.30 -20.96
C GLU A 251 -35.95 -44.30 -21.91
N LYS A 252 -34.60 -44.28 -21.99
CA LYS A 252 -33.84 -45.25 -22.76
C LYS A 252 -34.16 -46.68 -22.31
N ARG A 253 -34.20 -46.96 -21.00
CA ARG A 253 -34.57 -48.29 -20.49
C ARG A 253 -36.00 -48.68 -20.85
N ILE A 254 -36.95 -47.75 -20.84
CA ILE A 254 -38.33 -47.99 -21.27
C ILE A 254 -38.35 -48.33 -22.76
N LEU A 255 -37.70 -47.52 -23.61
CA LEU A 255 -37.61 -47.76 -25.05
C LEU A 255 -36.90 -49.06 -25.39
N GLU A 256 -35.85 -49.44 -24.66
CA GLU A 256 -35.18 -50.74 -24.83
C GLU A 256 -36.12 -51.91 -24.54
N ARG A 257 -36.94 -51.80 -23.48
CA ARG A 257 -37.96 -52.82 -23.15
C ARG A 257 -39.04 -52.89 -24.23
N GLU A 258 -39.50 -51.75 -24.73
CA GLU A 258 -40.50 -51.68 -25.81
C GLU A 258 -39.96 -52.23 -27.12
N LEU A 259 -38.73 -51.87 -27.49
CA LEU A 259 -38.04 -52.40 -28.65
C LEU A 259 -37.85 -53.92 -28.54
N ALA A 260 -37.54 -54.44 -27.35
CA ALA A 260 -37.50 -55.88 -27.12
C ALA A 260 -38.89 -56.54 -27.32
N ARG A 261 -39.97 -55.93 -26.81
CA ARG A 261 -41.35 -56.41 -27.05
C ARG A 261 -41.71 -56.38 -28.53
N ALA A 262 -41.39 -55.30 -29.23
CA ALA A 262 -41.64 -55.14 -30.66
C ALA A 262 -40.84 -56.16 -31.50
N ARG A 263 -39.58 -56.44 -31.14
CA ARG A 263 -38.78 -57.51 -31.75
C ARG A 263 -39.44 -58.88 -31.55
N ILE A 264 -39.95 -59.18 -30.35
CA ILE A 264 -40.66 -60.43 -30.08
C ILE A 264 -41.94 -60.51 -30.93
N SER A 265 -42.76 -59.44 -30.99
CA SER A 265 -43.97 -59.44 -31.82
C SER A 265 -43.65 -59.55 -33.31
N ALA A 266 -42.62 -58.84 -33.80
CA ALA A 266 -42.16 -58.96 -35.18
C ALA A 266 -41.67 -60.37 -35.51
N ASN A 267 -40.90 -61.00 -34.62
CA ASN A 267 -40.47 -62.40 -34.77
C ASN A 267 -41.67 -63.36 -34.77
N ARG A 268 -42.68 -63.12 -33.93
CA ARG A 268 -43.94 -63.91 -33.93
C ARG A 268 -44.68 -63.77 -35.25
N VAL A 269 -44.87 -62.54 -35.75
CA VAL A 269 -45.49 -62.28 -37.06
C VAL A 269 -44.68 -62.93 -38.17
N ALA A 270 -43.36 -62.76 -38.20
CA ALA A 270 -42.49 -63.40 -39.19
C ALA A 270 -42.61 -64.92 -39.15
N THR A 271 -42.75 -65.53 -37.96
CA THR A 271 -42.98 -66.97 -37.81
C THR A 271 -44.37 -67.38 -38.32
N VAL A 272 -45.42 -66.61 -38.02
CA VAL A 272 -46.78 -66.84 -38.51
C VAL A 272 -46.81 -66.72 -40.03
N VAL A 273 -46.30 -65.64 -40.62
CA VAL A 273 -46.18 -65.46 -42.06
C VAL A 273 -45.36 -66.60 -42.68
N ALA A 274 -44.20 -66.96 -42.12
CA ALA A 274 -43.43 -68.10 -42.63
C ALA A 274 -44.18 -69.44 -42.55
N ASN A 275 -45.15 -69.58 -41.64
CA ASN A 275 -46.03 -70.75 -41.54
C ASN A 275 -47.29 -70.64 -42.42
N GLU A 276 -47.83 -69.44 -42.68
CA GLU A 276 -48.91 -69.23 -43.67
C GLU A 276 -48.40 -69.47 -45.10
N TRP A 277 -47.12 -69.19 -45.36
CA TRP A 277 -46.44 -69.65 -46.57
C TRP A 277 -46.21 -71.18 -46.60
N LYS A 278 -46.56 -71.90 -45.51
CA LYS A 278 -46.71 -73.36 -45.48
C LYS A 278 -48.20 -73.70 -45.50
N ASP A 279 -48.83 -73.61 -46.67
CA ASP A 279 -50.19 -74.12 -46.86
C ASP A 279 -50.29 -75.61 -46.48
N GLU A 280 -51.48 -76.02 -46.01
CA GLU A 280 -51.87 -77.39 -45.61
C GLU A 280 -51.68 -78.48 -46.68
N ARG A 281 -51.24 -78.09 -47.88
CA ARG A 281 -50.63 -78.98 -48.86
C ARG A 281 -49.16 -78.61 -49.00
N ASN A 282 -48.34 -79.16 -48.12
CA ASN A 282 -46.88 -79.19 -48.22
C ASN A 282 -46.41 -79.28 -49.69
N ARG A 283 -46.03 -78.13 -50.26
CA ARG A 283 -45.07 -77.95 -51.34
C ARG A 283 -44.86 -76.44 -51.55
N VAL A 284 -44.05 -75.84 -50.69
CA VAL A 284 -43.16 -74.76 -51.17
C VAL A 284 -42.46 -75.39 -52.38
N MET A 285 -42.72 -74.93 -53.60
CA MET A 285 -41.96 -75.40 -54.76
C MET A 285 -40.49 -75.14 -54.40
N PRO A 286 -39.67 -76.17 -54.14
CA PRO A 286 -38.31 -75.97 -53.67
C PRO A 286 -37.64 -75.01 -54.65
N VAL A 287 -36.87 -74.04 -54.16
CA VAL A 287 -36.16 -73.07 -55.02
C VAL A 287 -35.46 -73.77 -56.18
N LYS A 288 -35.00 -75.01 -55.97
CA LYS A 288 -34.50 -75.91 -57.00
C LYS A 288 -35.51 -76.22 -58.13
N GLN A 289 -36.72 -76.66 -57.82
CA GLN A 289 -37.79 -76.89 -58.82
C GLN A 289 -38.20 -75.60 -59.53
N TRP A 290 -38.24 -74.47 -58.81
CA TRP A 290 -38.53 -73.17 -59.45
C TRP A 290 -37.42 -72.74 -60.42
N LEU A 291 -36.15 -72.94 -60.05
CA LEU A 291 -35.02 -72.69 -60.92
C LEU A 291 -35.00 -73.65 -62.13
N GLU A 292 -35.41 -74.90 -61.95
CA GLU A 292 -35.56 -75.91 -63.01
C GLU A 292 -36.67 -75.53 -64.00
N GLU A 293 -37.86 -75.16 -63.51
CA GLU A 293 -38.97 -74.66 -64.34
C GLU A 293 -38.60 -73.36 -65.06
N ARG A 294 -37.92 -72.44 -64.38
CA ARG A 294 -37.39 -71.21 -64.99
C ARG A 294 -36.37 -71.51 -66.09
N GLN A 295 -35.48 -72.49 -65.90
CA GLN A 295 -34.54 -72.92 -66.93
C GLN A 295 -35.25 -73.57 -68.12
N LEU A 296 -36.26 -74.41 -67.89
CA LEU A 296 -37.08 -75.02 -68.94
C LEU A 296 -37.79 -73.96 -69.79
N LEU A 297 -38.46 -72.99 -69.16
CA LEU A 297 -39.13 -71.89 -69.86
C LEU A 297 -38.13 -71.02 -70.64
N GLN A 298 -36.94 -70.79 -70.09
CA GLN A 298 -35.90 -70.03 -70.77
C GLN A 298 -35.32 -70.79 -71.98
N ALA A 299 -35.18 -72.12 -71.88
CA ALA A 299 -34.78 -72.99 -73.00
C ALA A 299 -35.86 -73.08 -74.08
N GLU A 300 -37.14 -73.14 -73.71
CA GLU A 300 -38.26 -73.09 -74.66
C GLU A 300 -38.33 -71.75 -75.38
N MET A 301 -38.17 -70.62 -74.67
CA MET A 301 -38.06 -69.31 -75.30
C MET A 301 -36.92 -69.28 -76.30
N GLN A 302 -35.76 -69.85 -75.97
CA GLN A 302 -34.62 -69.87 -76.89
C GLN A 302 -34.91 -70.74 -78.12
N ARG A 303 -35.56 -71.90 -77.94
CA ARG A 303 -36.01 -72.76 -79.04
C ARG A 303 -37.00 -72.04 -79.95
N LEU A 304 -37.92 -71.25 -79.38
CA LEU A 304 -38.88 -70.45 -80.14
C LEU A 304 -38.17 -69.34 -80.93
N ARG A 305 -37.15 -68.69 -80.37
CA ARG A 305 -36.31 -67.72 -81.09
C ARG A 305 -35.54 -68.36 -82.24
N ASP A 306 -34.97 -69.55 -82.04
CA ASP A 306 -34.24 -70.26 -83.10
C ASP A 306 -35.19 -70.70 -84.24
N LYS A 307 -36.40 -71.17 -83.90
CA LYS A 307 -37.46 -71.44 -84.87
C LYS A 307 -37.85 -70.18 -85.65
N LEU A 308 -38.03 -69.05 -84.97
CA LEU A 308 -38.31 -67.76 -85.59
C LEU A 308 -37.22 -67.39 -86.59
N ALA A 309 -35.94 -67.53 -86.22
CA ALA A 309 -34.82 -67.24 -87.11
C ALA A 309 -34.74 -68.16 -88.34
N ILE A 310 -35.17 -69.42 -88.23
CA ILE A 310 -35.29 -70.33 -89.39
C ILE A 310 -36.46 -69.87 -90.29
N THR A 311 -37.60 -69.49 -89.71
CA THR A 311 -38.73 -68.96 -90.48
C THR A 311 -38.39 -67.63 -91.17
N GLU A 312 -37.58 -66.76 -90.54
CA GLU A 312 -37.11 -65.53 -91.16
C GLU A 312 -36.14 -65.79 -92.32
N ARG A 313 -35.21 -66.75 -92.18
CA ARG A 313 -34.29 -67.13 -93.27
C ARG A 313 -35.04 -67.76 -94.44
N THR A 314 -36.00 -68.63 -94.16
CA THR A 314 -36.84 -69.25 -95.20
C THR A 314 -37.71 -68.21 -95.90
N ALA A 315 -38.36 -67.31 -95.17
CA ALA A 315 -39.10 -66.18 -95.75
C ALA A 315 -38.21 -65.26 -96.60
N ARG A 316 -36.95 -65.00 -96.20
CA ARG A 316 -35.98 -64.26 -97.03
C ARG A 316 -35.59 -65.01 -98.30
N ALA A 317 -35.38 -66.33 -98.22
CA ALA A 317 -35.10 -67.15 -99.39
C ALA A 317 -36.30 -67.18 -100.35
N GLU A 318 -37.52 -67.29 -99.82
CA GLU A 318 -38.76 -67.19 -100.60
C GLU A 318 -38.91 -65.82 -101.25
N ALA A 319 -38.59 -64.73 -100.53
CA ALA A 319 -38.59 -63.37 -101.08
C ALA A 319 -37.55 -63.22 -102.21
N GLN A 320 -36.32 -63.73 -102.03
CA GLN A 320 -35.29 -63.74 -103.07
C GLN A 320 -35.72 -64.57 -104.29
N LEU A 321 -36.40 -65.70 -104.09
CA LEU A 321 -36.92 -66.53 -105.17
C LEU A 321 -38.07 -65.82 -105.89
N LYS A 322 -38.95 -65.14 -105.14
CA LYS A 322 -40.00 -64.27 -105.69
C LYS A 322 -39.42 -63.13 -106.52
N ASP A 323 -38.34 -62.50 -106.07
CA ASP A 323 -37.67 -61.44 -106.84
C ASP A 323 -36.94 -61.97 -108.07
N LYS A 324 -36.33 -63.16 -108.00
CA LYS A 324 -35.79 -63.85 -109.20
C LYS A 324 -36.90 -64.19 -110.21
N LEU A 325 -38.05 -64.68 -109.75
CA LEU A 325 -39.20 -64.97 -110.61
C LEU A 325 -39.78 -63.67 -111.19
N LYS A 326 -39.88 -62.60 -110.42
CA LYS A 326 -40.27 -61.26 -110.92
C LYS A 326 -39.30 -60.75 -111.98
N LEU A 327 -37.98 -60.90 -111.79
CA LEU A 327 -36.99 -60.51 -112.80
C LEU A 327 -37.13 -61.35 -114.08
N ARG A 328 -37.33 -62.67 -113.96
CA ARG A 328 -37.60 -63.53 -115.13
C ARG A 328 -38.89 -63.14 -115.85
N LEU A 329 -39.95 -62.81 -115.13
CA LEU A 329 -41.19 -62.28 -115.69
C LEU A 329 -40.95 -60.95 -116.42
N LYS A 330 -40.21 -60.01 -115.82
CA LYS A 330 -39.82 -58.76 -116.49
C LYS A 330 -38.99 -58.99 -117.75
N THR A 331 -38.00 -59.89 -117.73
CA THR A 331 -37.21 -60.24 -118.93
C THR A 331 -38.06 -60.91 -120.00
N LEU A 332 -39.04 -61.75 -119.64
CA LEU A 332 -40.01 -62.32 -120.59
C LEU A 332 -40.94 -61.25 -121.16
N GLU A 333 -41.43 -60.33 -120.32
CA GLU A 333 -42.23 -59.17 -120.75
C GLU A 333 -41.43 -58.27 -121.71
N GLU A 334 -40.15 -58.02 -121.43
CA GLU A 334 -39.24 -57.27 -122.30
C GLU A 334 -38.93 -58.05 -123.59
N GLY A 335 -38.73 -59.37 -123.52
CA GLY A 335 -38.56 -60.24 -124.68
C GLY A 335 -39.80 -60.27 -125.58
N LEU A 336 -41.01 -60.26 -125.00
CA LEU A 336 -42.26 -60.19 -125.75
C LEU A 336 -42.50 -58.81 -126.38
N LYS A 337 -42.01 -57.73 -125.75
CA LYS A 337 -42.00 -56.37 -126.33
C LYS A 337 -41.04 -56.21 -127.50
N HIS A 338 -40.00 -57.05 -127.61
CA HIS A 338 -38.98 -56.98 -128.67
C HIS A 338 -39.03 -58.16 -129.67
N ALA A 339 -40.00 -59.08 -129.54
CA ALA A 339 -40.22 -60.23 -130.42
C ALA A 339 -41.48 -60.10 -131.31
N SER A 340 -41.88 -58.87 -131.66
CA SER A 340 -42.81 -58.57 -132.75
C SER A 340 -42.11 -57.75 -133.84
N GLY A 341 -41.18 -58.40 -134.53
CA GLY A 341 -40.49 -57.90 -135.72
C GLY A 341 -39.14 -58.58 -135.93
N PHE A 342 -39.11 -59.57 -136.84
CA PHE A 342 -37.97 -60.05 -137.68
C PHE A 342 -36.54 -59.98 -137.08
N SER A 343 -35.64 -60.96 -137.16
CA SER A 343 -35.46 -62.15 -137.99
C SER A 343 -34.04 -62.69 -137.73
N ALA A 344 -33.81 -63.98 -138.03
CA ALA A 344 -32.53 -64.63 -138.34
C ALA A 344 -31.57 -65.01 -137.19
N ASN A 345 -31.69 -66.27 -136.75
CA ASN A 345 -30.81 -67.41 -137.07
C ASN A 345 -29.27 -67.23 -137.21
N LEU A 346 -28.57 -68.28 -136.72
CA LEU A 346 -27.21 -68.79 -137.02
C LEU A 346 -25.97 -68.37 -136.19
N ASN A 347 -25.34 -69.41 -135.61
CA ASN A 347 -23.91 -69.79 -135.65
C ASN A 347 -22.85 -68.79 -135.14
N ALA A 348 -22.13 -69.08 -134.05
CA ALA A 348 -21.00 -70.00 -133.94
C ALA A 348 -19.68 -69.51 -134.60
N ILE A 349 -18.62 -69.54 -133.76
CA ILE A 349 -17.17 -69.72 -134.02
C ILE A 349 -16.26 -68.46 -134.18
N HIS A 350 -15.13 -68.51 -133.44
CA HIS A 350 -13.86 -67.75 -133.45
C HIS A 350 -13.81 -66.43 -132.64
N CYS A 351 -12.81 -66.09 -131.82
CA CYS A 351 -11.43 -66.56 -131.69
C CYS A 351 -10.84 -66.24 -130.28
N SER A 352 -9.95 -67.11 -129.81
CA SER A 352 -9.04 -67.04 -128.63
C SER A 352 -7.95 -65.93 -128.82
N PRO A 353 -7.02 -65.56 -127.90
CA PRO A 353 -6.43 -66.44 -126.89
C PRO A 353 -5.84 -65.89 -125.55
N LYS A 354 -5.44 -66.86 -124.73
CA LYS A 354 -4.31 -66.92 -123.74
C LYS A 354 -4.63 -66.93 -122.24
N THR A 355 -4.68 -68.17 -121.74
CA THR A 355 -4.21 -68.72 -120.44
C THR A 355 -2.74 -68.31 -120.12
N PRO A 356 -2.12 -68.56 -118.93
CA PRO A 356 -2.36 -69.68 -118.00
C PRO A 356 -2.30 -69.37 -116.48
N LYS A 357 -3.20 -69.98 -115.70
CA LYS A 357 -3.10 -71.21 -114.87
C LYS A 357 -2.26 -71.11 -113.58
N SER A 358 -3.02 -71.35 -112.51
CA SER A 358 -2.72 -71.54 -111.09
C SER A 358 -2.08 -72.91 -110.78
N LYS A 359 -1.29 -72.96 -109.71
CA LYS A 359 -1.09 -74.13 -108.81
C LYS A 359 -1.02 -73.62 -107.37
N HIS A 360 -1.72 -74.26 -106.44
CA HIS A 360 -1.79 -73.91 -105.02
C HIS A 360 -1.31 -75.10 -104.17
N ILE A 361 -0.26 -74.91 -103.36
CA ILE A 361 0.30 -75.85 -102.38
C ILE A 361 0.75 -75.04 -101.14
N LEU A 362 0.40 -75.52 -99.94
CA LEU A 362 0.94 -75.31 -98.57
C LEU A 362 1.54 -73.95 -98.13
N GLY A 363 1.22 -73.54 -96.88
CA GLY A 363 2.18 -72.84 -96.02
C GLY A 363 1.65 -71.68 -95.17
N PHE A 364 1.69 -71.90 -93.85
CA PHE A 364 1.55 -71.01 -92.68
C PHE A 364 1.79 -69.48 -92.82
N LEU A 365 1.03 -68.65 -92.07
CA LEU A 365 1.42 -68.04 -90.78
C LEU A 365 0.51 -66.85 -90.34
N SER A 366 0.22 -66.83 -89.04
CA SER A 366 0.20 -65.66 -88.12
C SER A 366 -1.04 -64.74 -87.98
N ASN A 367 -1.67 -64.93 -86.81
CA ASN A 367 -1.94 -63.94 -85.76
C ASN A 367 -3.33 -63.29 -85.53
N ASN A 368 -3.73 -63.47 -84.26
CA ASN A 368 -4.61 -62.68 -83.38
C ASN A 368 -6.13 -62.83 -83.58
N SER A 369 -6.95 -63.10 -82.57
CA SER A 369 -6.76 -63.45 -81.15
C SER A 369 -8.10 -64.06 -80.67
N GLY A 370 -8.03 -65.21 -80.02
CA GLY A 370 -9.19 -66.01 -79.63
C GLY A 370 -9.72 -65.68 -78.22
N LEU A 371 -11.04 -65.58 -78.12
CA LEU A 371 -11.82 -65.64 -76.89
C LEU A 371 -12.27 -67.09 -76.62
N ARG A 372 -11.72 -67.78 -75.60
CA ARG A 372 -12.42 -68.85 -74.84
C ARG A 372 -11.80 -69.14 -73.46
N LYS A 373 -12.66 -69.04 -72.44
CA LYS A 373 -12.94 -69.93 -71.29
C LYS A 373 -11.84 -70.79 -70.60
N LYS A 374 -11.78 -70.60 -69.26
CA LYS A 374 -11.75 -71.57 -68.11
C LYS A 374 -10.43 -72.27 -67.73
N SER A 375 -9.93 -72.04 -66.50
CA SER A 375 -9.68 -73.02 -65.40
C SER A 375 -8.84 -72.46 -64.23
N THR A 376 -9.23 -72.82 -63.00
CA THR A 376 -8.58 -72.88 -61.65
C THR A 376 -7.07 -73.25 -61.70
N PRO A 377 -6.15 -72.90 -60.75
CA PRO A 377 -6.26 -72.90 -59.27
C PRO A 377 -5.58 -71.75 -58.46
N GLN A 378 -5.93 -71.65 -57.16
CA GLN A 378 -5.27 -70.86 -56.08
C GLN A 378 -3.88 -71.41 -55.69
N PRO A 379 -3.01 -70.77 -54.86
CA PRO A 379 -3.22 -69.76 -53.77
C PRO A 379 -2.31 -68.50 -53.91
N SER A 380 -2.24 -67.44 -53.08
CA SER A 380 -2.33 -67.26 -51.62
C SER A 380 -2.32 -65.75 -51.27
N LEU A 381 -3.08 -65.36 -50.22
CA LEU A 381 -2.83 -64.28 -49.21
C LEU A 381 -2.71 -62.79 -49.68
N LYS A 382 -3.27 -61.72 -49.09
CA LYS A 382 -4.18 -61.34 -47.98
C LYS A 382 -4.56 -59.87 -48.31
N LYS A 383 -5.81 -59.47 -48.57
CA LYS A 383 -6.94 -59.10 -47.70
C LYS A 383 -6.64 -57.99 -46.65
N VAL A 384 -7.08 -56.77 -46.98
CA VAL A 384 -7.49 -55.69 -46.08
C VAL A 384 -8.97 -55.92 -45.73
N ILE A 385 -9.34 -55.79 -44.45
CA ILE A 385 -10.74 -55.76 -43.97
C ILE A 385 -10.90 -54.59 -43.00
N ILE A 386 -11.94 -53.81 -43.26
CA ILE A 386 -12.69 -52.95 -42.34
C ILE A 386 -13.96 -53.71 -41.95
N GLU A 387 -14.38 -53.59 -40.69
CA GLU A 387 -15.75 -53.69 -40.11
C GLU A 387 -15.57 -53.94 -38.61
N GLY A 388 -16.35 -53.46 -37.63
CA GLY A 388 -17.61 -52.73 -37.59
C GLY A 388 -18.22 -52.89 -36.16
N ALA A 389 -19.15 -52.00 -35.82
CA ALA A 389 -20.22 -52.14 -34.80
C ALA A 389 -19.88 -52.23 -33.28
N GLY A 390 -20.69 -51.52 -32.49
CA GLY A 390 -20.57 -51.34 -31.05
C GLY A 390 -21.37 -52.30 -30.16
N ASN A 391 -21.27 -52.12 -28.84
CA ASN A 391 -22.40 -51.87 -27.92
C ASN A 391 -21.94 -51.78 -26.45
N VAL A 392 -22.81 -51.14 -25.69
CA VAL A 392 -22.78 -50.70 -24.28
C VAL A 392 -23.07 -51.84 -23.28
N ALA A 393 -22.76 -51.59 -22.00
CA ALA A 393 -23.36 -52.12 -20.73
C ALA A 393 -22.38 -52.97 -19.91
N GLU A 394 -22.33 -52.99 -18.58
CA GLU A 394 -22.81 -52.18 -17.45
C GLU A 394 -22.20 -52.87 -16.19
N GLN A 395 -22.05 -52.14 -15.07
CA GLN A 395 -22.13 -52.64 -13.69
C GLN A 395 -20.99 -53.46 -13.01
N VAL A 396 -20.52 -52.86 -11.88
CA VAL A 396 -20.63 -53.38 -10.49
C VAL A 396 -19.40 -53.94 -9.74
N LYS A 397 -19.08 -53.18 -8.66
CA LYS A 397 -18.62 -53.52 -7.28
C LYS A 397 -17.19 -54.02 -6.97
N ARG A 398 -16.70 -53.45 -5.84
CA ARG A 398 -15.80 -53.96 -4.77
C ARG A 398 -14.42 -54.48 -5.24
N GLY A 399 -13.29 -54.08 -4.67
CA GLY A 399 -12.94 -53.62 -3.32
C GLY A 399 -11.72 -54.44 -2.87
N GLY A 400 -10.73 -53.79 -2.24
CA GLY A 400 -9.70 -54.46 -1.43
C GLY A 400 -8.26 -54.49 -1.98
N ASP A 401 -7.43 -53.64 -1.37
CA ASP A 401 -6.06 -53.84 -0.85
C ASP A 401 -5.00 -54.68 -1.58
N THR A 402 -3.80 -54.09 -1.69
CA THR A 402 -2.50 -54.60 -1.18
C THR A 402 -1.42 -53.52 -1.42
N GLN A 403 -0.99 -52.77 -0.39
CA GLN A 403 0.21 -52.95 0.45
C GLN A 403 1.60 -52.75 -0.20
N GLN A 404 2.30 -51.67 0.20
CA GLN A 404 3.66 -51.59 0.81
C GLN A 404 4.27 -50.17 0.58
N LYS A 405 4.35 -49.31 1.61
CA LYS A 405 5.50 -49.01 2.52
C LYS A 405 6.73 -48.47 1.76
N TYR A 406 7.25 -47.26 2.03
CA TYR A 406 8.03 -46.79 3.20
C TYR A 406 8.00 -45.21 3.25
N VAL A 407 7.69 -44.55 4.39
CA VAL A 407 8.60 -43.95 5.44
C VAL A 407 9.29 -42.65 4.97
N LEU A 408 9.38 -41.50 5.67
CA LEU A 408 9.05 -41.00 7.02
C LEU A 408 8.96 -39.44 6.90
N GLY A 409 8.01 -38.74 7.53
CA GLY A 409 8.21 -37.97 8.79
C GLY A 409 8.88 -36.59 8.55
N GLY A 410 8.24 -35.43 8.71
CA GLY A 410 7.30 -34.99 9.73
C GLY A 410 8.05 -34.23 10.84
N LYS A 411 7.67 -32.97 11.11
CA LYS A 411 7.40 -32.41 12.47
C LYS A 411 7.30 -30.88 12.46
N MET A 412 6.11 -30.44 12.85
CA MET A 412 5.84 -29.23 13.61
C MET A 412 6.07 -29.52 15.11
N LEU A 413 6.53 -28.55 15.90
CA LEU A 413 6.29 -28.28 17.35
C LEU A 413 7.38 -27.28 17.82
N ARG A 414 7.09 -26.04 18.23
CA ARG A 414 6.43 -25.50 19.45
C ARG A 414 7.40 -25.31 20.66
N ARG A 415 7.34 -24.10 21.25
CA ARG A 415 7.85 -23.59 22.57
C ARG A 415 9.32 -23.12 22.55
N SER A 416 9.74 -22.03 23.21
CA SER A 416 9.34 -21.49 24.54
C SER A 416 9.85 -20.04 24.77
N LEU A 417 9.07 -19.26 25.56
CA LEU A 417 9.41 -18.28 26.65
C LEU A 417 10.75 -17.50 26.59
N GLN A 418 10.93 -16.23 26.98
CA GLN A 418 10.19 -15.19 27.72
C GLN A 418 11.12 -13.94 27.78
N VAL A 419 10.55 -12.72 28.00
CA VAL A 419 11.08 -11.62 28.88
C VAL A 419 12.36 -10.89 28.42
N SER A 420 12.57 -9.57 28.54
CA SER A 420 11.79 -8.37 28.86
C SER A 420 12.73 -7.16 28.77
N LYS A 421 12.12 -5.97 28.57
CA LYS A 421 12.43 -4.68 29.21
C LYS A 421 13.65 -3.83 28.79
N SER A 422 13.32 -2.52 28.81
CA SER A 422 14.12 -1.31 29.03
C SER A 422 14.73 -0.66 27.78
N LYS A 423 14.83 0.66 27.61
CA LYS A 423 14.24 1.93 28.13
C LYS A 423 15.35 2.97 27.82
N VAL A 424 15.04 4.03 27.02
CA VAL A 424 15.62 5.42 27.11
C VAL A 424 17.13 5.54 26.72
N VAL A 425 17.69 6.53 26.03
CA VAL A 425 17.34 7.86 25.48
C VAL A 425 18.58 8.42 24.73
N ASP A 426 18.35 9.34 23.78
CA ASP A 426 19.25 10.40 23.22
C ASP A 426 20.60 10.00 22.56
N SER A 427 21.12 10.64 21.51
CA SER A 427 20.86 11.97 20.89
C SER A 427 21.53 12.09 19.50
N SER A 428 21.08 13.10 18.73
CA SER A 428 21.86 13.99 17.83
C SER A 428 22.44 13.41 16.53
N GLU A 429 22.47 14.07 15.36
CA GLU A 429 22.05 15.39 14.84
C GLU A 429 22.42 15.43 13.33
N ALA A 430 22.04 16.52 12.65
CA ALA A 430 22.54 17.08 11.38
C ALA A 430 21.58 16.94 10.17
N GLU A 431 20.80 17.99 9.84
CA GLU A 431 21.14 19.20 9.04
C GLU A 431 20.85 18.96 7.54
N ASN A 432 20.18 19.79 6.70
CA ASN A 432 19.96 21.23 6.61
C ASN A 432 18.78 21.57 5.65
N ALA A 433 18.37 22.86 5.67
CA ALA A 433 17.75 23.68 4.61
C ALA A 433 16.25 24.04 4.68
N GLU A 434 16.01 25.21 5.29
CA GLU A 434 15.29 26.40 4.76
C GLU A 434 13.89 26.30 4.09
N THR A 435 12.96 27.01 4.76
CA THR A 435 12.05 28.04 4.21
C THR A 435 10.66 27.69 3.64
N ILE A 436 9.66 28.18 4.39
CA ILE A 436 8.50 29.00 3.98
C ILE A 436 7.17 28.30 3.62
N ALA A 437 6.18 28.66 4.45
CA ALA A 437 4.72 28.82 4.23
C ALA A 437 3.88 27.57 3.90
N ASN A 438 3.03 27.14 4.86
CA ASN A 438 1.58 27.40 4.94
C ASN A 438 0.79 26.55 3.91
N GLU A 439 -0.37 25.98 4.14
CA GLU A 439 -1.37 25.87 5.21
C GLU A 439 -2.35 24.89 4.55
N GLU A 440 -2.73 23.77 5.16
CA GLU A 440 -3.98 23.11 4.76
C GLU A 440 -4.43 22.12 5.84
N THR A 441 -5.34 22.63 6.68
CA THR A 441 -6.19 21.85 7.57
C THR A 441 -7.21 21.07 6.75
N ASN A 442 -7.06 19.75 6.75
CA ASN A 442 -8.04 18.81 6.24
C ASN A 442 -8.91 18.35 7.42
N ALA A 443 -10.21 18.65 7.40
CA ALA A 443 -11.17 18.17 8.40
C ALA A 443 -12.23 17.29 7.73
N ASN A 444 -12.12 16.00 8.01
CA ASN A 444 -13.06 14.94 7.73
C ASN A 444 -14.50 15.30 8.13
N PHE A 445 -15.44 14.94 7.26
CA PHE A 445 -16.86 14.84 7.58
C PHE A 445 -17.20 13.35 7.73
N GLU A 446 -17.52 12.92 8.96
CA GLU A 446 -18.15 11.62 9.19
C GLU A 446 -19.37 11.78 10.11
N LYS A 447 -20.47 11.17 9.67
CA LYS A 447 -21.72 10.82 10.39
C LYS A 447 -22.59 11.99 10.87
N ARG A 448 -23.91 11.92 10.69
CA ARG A 448 -24.77 10.85 11.18
C ARG A 448 -26.18 10.91 10.56
N CYS A 449 -26.76 9.72 10.41
CA CYS A 449 -28.09 9.41 9.89
C CYS A 449 -29.25 9.80 10.82
N ASP A 450 -30.44 9.70 10.23
CA ASP A 450 -31.76 9.34 10.76
C ASP A 450 -32.78 10.44 10.45
N ASP A 451 -34.05 10.21 10.15
CA ASP A 451 -34.90 9.12 9.68
C ASP A 451 -36.29 9.82 9.53
N VAL A 452 -37.32 9.10 9.10
CA VAL A 452 -38.74 9.41 9.34
C VAL A 452 -39.51 10.23 8.28
N VAL A 453 -40.16 9.45 7.40
CA VAL A 453 -41.61 9.43 7.10
C VAL A 453 -42.28 10.69 6.55
N GLY A 454 -42.89 10.50 5.37
CA GLY A 454 -44.33 10.79 5.21
C GLY A 454 -44.71 11.65 4.01
N GLY A 455 -45.66 11.15 3.22
CA GLY A 455 -46.63 12.02 2.52
C GLY A 455 -46.64 11.90 1.01
N GLU A 456 -47.59 11.10 0.52
CA GLU A 456 -48.03 11.01 -0.88
C GLU A 456 -48.55 12.36 -1.42
N ASN A 457 -48.40 12.60 -2.73
CA ASN A 457 -49.53 13.03 -3.58
C ASN A 457 -49.22 12.94 -5.08
N LYS A 458 -50.10 12.21 -5.78
CA LYS A 458 -50.25 12.16 -7.26
C LYS A 458 -50.88 13.44 -7.78
N VAL A 459 -50.44 13.95 -8.94
CA VAL A 459 -51.34 14.43 -10.02
C VAL A 459 -50.63 14.25 -11.38
N LYS A 460 -51.34 13.64 -12.34
CA LYS A 460 -51.00 13.56 -13.77
C LYS A 460 -51.58 14.79 -14.50
N HIS A 461 -50.91 15.32 -15.52
CA HIS A 461 -51.59 15.90 -16.68
C HIS A 461 -50.74 15.82 -17.95
N GLU A 462 -51.29 15.19 -18.99
CA GLU A 462 -50.81 15.13 -20.38
C GLU A 462 -51.34 16.32 -21.21
N GLY A 463 -50.67 16.64 -22.34
CA GLY A 463 -51.14 17.56 -23.40
C GLY A 463 -49.97 18.38 -23.97
N LYS A 464 -49.26 18.07 -25.07
CA LYS A 464 -49.59 17.78 -26.49
C LYS A 464 -49.62 19.05 -27.38
N ASP A 465 -49.06 18.86 -28.59
CA ASP A 465 -48.94 19.71 -29.80
C ASP A 465 -47.75 20.69 -29.85
N GLU A 466 -46.73 20.53 -30.70
CA GLU A 466 -46.55 20.26 -32.15
C GLU A 466 -46.36 21.51 -33.02
N SER A 467 -45.45 21.35 -34.01
CA SER A 467 -45.17 22.18 -35.20
C SER A 467 -44.19 23.34 -35.02
N GLN A 468 -43.16 23.58 -35.84
CA GLN A 468 -42.68 22.99 -37.10
C GLN A 468 -41.31 23.67 -37.40
N ARG A 469 -40.34 22.95 -37.98
CA ARG A 469 -39.72 23.22 -39.31
C ARG A 469 -38.32 22.60 -39.40
N LYS A 470 -38.06 22.12 -40.61
CA LYS A 470 -37.05 21.14 -41.05
C LYS A 470 -35.97 21.85 -41.88
N LYS A 471 -34.80 21.20 -41.99
CA LYS A 471 -33.60 21.44 -42.85
C LYS A 471 -32.41 21.96 -42.02
N THR A 472 -31.20 21.41 -42.03
CA THR A 472 -30.48 20.51 -42.95
C THR A 472 -29.27 19.93 -42.21
N ALA A 473 -28.79 18.78 -42.66
CA ALA A 473 -27.57 18.14 -42.20
C ALA A 473 -26.34 19.05 -42.32
N ASP A 474 -25.50 19.14 -41.28
CA ASP A 474 -24.19 18.51 -41.25
C ASP A 474 -23.59 18.54 -39.84
N CYS A 475 -22.69 17.60 -39.59
CA CYS A 475 -22.12 17.18 -38.32
C CYS A 475 -21.23 18.26 -37.67
N ASP A 476 -21.63 18.78 -36.51
CA ASP A 476 -20.68 19.27 -35.50
C ASP A 476 -21.15 18.73 -34.14
N GLY A 477 -20.28 17.94 -33.51
CA GLY A 477 -20.54 17.31 -32.23
C GLY A 477 -20.55 18.34 -31.12
N GLU A 478 -21.68 19.01 -30.92
CA GLU A 478 -21.93 19.70 -29.66
C GLU A 478 -22.25 18.65 -28.61
N ASP A 479 -21.40 18.59 -27.58
CA ASP A 479 -21.50 17.77 -26.38
C ASP A 479 -22.80 18.10 -25.62
N VAL A 480 -23.92 17.53 -26.07
CA VAL A 480 -25.21 17.69 -25.40
C VAL A 480 -25.23 16.77 -24.19
N VAL A 481 -24.58 17.24 -23.12
CA VAL A 481 -24.62 16.65 -21.79
C VAL A 481 -26.08 16.40 -21.40
N SER A 482 -26.40 15.16 -21.01
CA SER A 482 -27.74 14.72 -20.61
C SER A 482 -28.41 15.73 -19.66
N GLY A 483 -29.66 16.14 -19.92
CA GLY A 483 -30.41 17.06 -19.06
C GLY A 483 -30.50 16.62 -17.60
N PHE A 484 -30.41 15.31 -17.34
CA PHE A 484 -30.31 14.76 -15.99
C PHE A 484 -29.03 15.17 -15.25
N LEU A 485 -27.91 15.30 -15.97
CA LEU A 485 -26.65 15.79 -15.40
C LEU A 485 -26.74 17.29 -15.10
N TYR A 486 -27.45 18.06 -15.92
CA TYR A 486 -27.75 19.46 -15.62
C TYR A 486 -28.66 19.60 -14.39
N ASP A 487 -29.70 18.78 -14.26
CA ASP A 487 -30.57 18.79 -13.08
C ASP A 487 -29.82 18.38 -11.81
N ARG A 488 -28.94 17.37 -11.90
CA ARG A 488 -28.09 16.93 -10.79
C ARG A 488 -27.09 18.01 -10.40
N LEU A 489 -26.40 18.59 -11.38
CA LEU A 489 -25.46 19.69 -11.17
C LEU A 489 -26.18 20.92 -10.59
N GLN A 490 -27.37 21.25 -11.07
CA GLN A 490 -28.18 22.34 -10.55
C GLN A 490 -28.59 22.10 -9.10
N LYS A 491 -28.98 20.87 -8.75
CA LYS A 491 -29.27 20.49 -7.34
C LYS A 491 -28.02 20.59 -6.46
N GLU A 492 -26.87 20.11 -6.92
CA GLU A 492 -25.61 20.21 -6.18
C GLU A 492 -25.16 21.67 -6.02
N VAL A 493 -25.29 22.51 -7.06
CA VAL A 493 -24.98 23.94 -7.00
C VAL A 493 -25.92 24.69 -6.03
N ILE A 494 -27.22 24.38 -6.04
CA ILE A 494 -28.17 24.97 -5.08
C ILE A 494 -27.85 24.49 -3.65
N GLY A 495 -27.51 23.21 -3.47
CA GLY A 495 -27.09 22.65 -2.19
C GLY A 495 -25.82 23.32 -1.65
N LEU A 496 -24.82 23.53 -2.51
CA LEU A 496 -23.58 24.22 -2.17
C LEU A 496 -23.83 25.69 -1.80
N ARG A 497 -24.69 26.40 -2.56
CA ARG A 497 -25.06 27.79 -2.24
C ARG A 497 -25.69 27.89 -0.85
N LYS A 498 -26.65 27.02 -0.53
CA LYS A 498 -27.27 26.98 0.81
C LYS A 498 -26.25 26.65 1.90
N SER A 499 -25.39 25.66 1.67
CA SER A 499 -24.33 25.32 2.63
C SER A 499 -23.34 26.47 2.86
N CYS A 500 -23.02 27.25 1.82
CA CYS A 500 -22.21 28.46 1.96
C CYS A 500 -22.94 29.55 2.76
N GLU A 501 -24.22 29.80 2.48
CA GLU A 501 -25.03 30.75 3.26
C GLU A 501 -25.11 30.34 4.75
N ASP A 502 -25.28 29.05 5.05
CA ASP A 502 -25.27 28.53 6.42
C ASP A 502 -23.90 28.71 7.09
N LYS A 503 -22.80 28.53 6.35
CA LYS A 503 -21.44 28.77 6.86
C LYS A 503 -21.19 30.26 7.10
N ASP A 504 -21.66 31.13 6.21
CA ASP A 504 -21.52 32.58 6.34
C ASP A 504 -22.31 33.13 7.52
N THR A 505 -23.55 32.65 7.73
CA THR A 505 -24.35 33.03 8.91
C THR A 505 -23.70 32.54 10.22
N ASN A 506 -23.16 31.31 10.24
CA ASN A 506 -22.42 30.79 11.40
C ASN A 506 -21.12 31.59 11.67
N LEU A 507 -20.38 31.95 10.62
CA LEU A 507 -19.20 32.81 10.74
C LEU A 507 -19.57 34.20 11.28
N ASN A 508 -20.68 34.78 10.81
CA ASN A 508 -21.16 36.05 11.33
C ASN A 508 -21.51 35.96 12.83
N ASN A 509 -22.20 34.90 13.26
CA ASN A 509 -22.49 34.66 14.68
C ASN A 509 -21.22 34.53 15.52
N LYS A 510 -20.21 33.79 15.04
CA LYS A 510 -18.90 33.68 15.71
C LYS A 510 -18.18 35.03 15.79
N ASN A 511 -18.25 35.84 14.73
CA ASN A 511 -17.68 37.18 14.74
C ASN A 511 -18.37 38.11 15.75
N GLU A 512 -19.69 37.99 15.91
CA GLU A 512 -20.42 38.71 16.95
C GLU A 512 -20.02 38.25 18.36
N GLU A 513 -19.82 36.95 18.57
CA GLU A 513 -19.31 36.40 19.82
C GLU A 513 -17.90 36.91 20.14
N ILE A 514 -16.98 36.89 19.16
CA ILE A 514 -15.63 37.46 19.30
C ILE A 514 -15.72 38.94 19.66
N LYS A 515 -16.58 39.71 19.01
CA LYS A 515 -16.78 41.14 19.32
C LYS A 515 -17.28 41.34 20.76
N MET A 516 -18.16 40.47 21.26
CA MET A 516 -18.61 40.50 22.64
C MET A 516 -17.52 40.11 23.64
N LEU A 517 -16.68 39.12 23.29
CA LEU A 517 -15.52 38.73 24.09
C LEU A 517 -14.47 39.84 24.13
N MET A 518 -14.19 40.52 23.02
CA MET A 518 -13.30 41.69 22.99
C MET A 518 -13.81 42.79 23.92
N LYS A 519 -15.12 43.11 23.87
CA LYS A 519 -15.72 44.07 24.82
C LYS A 519 -15.56 43.62 26.27
N LYS A 520 -15.73 42.32 26.57
CA LYS A 520 -15.52 41.78 27.92
C LYS A 520 -14.06 41.93 28.35
N ILE A 521 -13.10 41.62 27.47
CA ILE A 521 -11.67 41.80 27.73
C ILE A 521 -11.35 43.27 28.00
N ASP A 522 -11.91 44.21 27.22
CA ASP A 522 -11.71 45.64 27.45
C ASP A 522 -12.29 46.09 28.80
N THR A 523 -13.46 45.58 29.19
CA THR A 523 -14.05 45.88 30.51
C THR A 523 -13.21 45.31 31.65
N LEU A 524 -12.70 44.08 31.50
CA LEU A 524 -11.82 43.46 32.50
C LEU A 524 -10.49 44.20 32.59
N THR A 525 -9.91 44.60 31.45
CA THR A 525 -8.67 45.38 31.40
C THR A 525 -8.85 46.73 32.11
N LYS A 526 -9.96 47.43 31.88
CA LYS A 526 -10.30 48.66 32.60
C LYS A 526 -10.51 48.42 34.10
N ALA A 527 -11.16 47.31 34.49
CA ALA A 527 -11.35 46.96 35.89
C ALA A 527 -10.02 46.67 36.60
N ILE A 528 -9.14 45.90 35.96
CA ILE A 528 -7.76 45.63 36.41
C ILE A 528 -6.97 46.93 36.51
N GLU A 529 -7.10 47.84 35.55
CA GLU A 529 -6.42 49.13 35.60
C GLU A 529 -6.91 49.97 36.79
N VAL A 530 -8.23 50.04 37.02
CA VAL A 530 -8.82 50.74 38.17
C VAL A 530 -8.39 50.09 39.49
N GLU A 531 -8.36 48.77 39.57
CA GLU A 531 -7.87 48.05 40.76
C GLU A 531 -6.39 48.34 41.01
N SER A 532 -5.55 48.30 39.98
CA SER A 532 -4.13 48.65 40.10
C SER A 532 -3.92 50.09 40.57
N ARG A 533 -4.78 51.03 40.13
CA ARG A 533 -4.78 52.43 40.59
C ARG A 533 -5.30 52.54 42.03
N LYS A 534 -6.31 51.76 42.43
CA LYS A 534 -6.79 51.67 43.82
C LYS A 534 -5.72 51.08 44.75
N VAL A 535 -5.00 50.06 44.34
CA VAL A 535 -3.87 49.49 45.11
C VAL A 535 -2.74 50.51 45.22
N LYS A 536 -2.41 51.26 44.16
CA LYS A 536 -1.43 52.36 44.20
C LYS A 536 -1.85 53.54 45.08
N THR A 537 -3.14 53.89 45.13
CA THR A 537 -3.65 54.97 45.99
C THR A 537 -3.82 54.50 47.43
N SER A 538 -4.29 53.27 47.67
CA SER A 538 -4.36 52.66 48.99
C SER A 538 -2.97 52.45 49.61
N THR A 539 -1.95 52.10 48.83
CA THR A 539 -0.57 52.06 49.33
C THR A 539 -0.06 53.46 49.67
N ARG A 540 -0.32 54.49 48.84
CA ARG A 540 0.01 55.88 49.17
C ARG A 540 -0.75 56.41 50.39
N GLU A 541 -2.02 56.04 50.56
CA GLU A 541 -2.86 56.44 51.69
C GLU A 541 -2.44 55.72 52.98
N LYS A 542 -2.09 54.43 52.91
CA LYS A 542 -1.43 53.71 54.03
C LYS A 542 -0.09 54.35 54.42
N VAL A 543 0.71 54.78 53.44
CA VAL A 543 1.97 55.52 53.68
C VAL A 543 1.70 56.91 54.27
N MET A 544 0.64 57.61 53.84
CA MET A 544 0.26 58.91 54.39
C MET A 544 -0.35 58.82 55.80
N ILE A 545 -1.10 57.75 56.11
CA ILE A 545 -1.60 57.45 57.46
C ILE A 545 -0.42 57.09 58.39
N LEU A 546 0.56 56.31 57.91
CA LEU A 546 1.80 56.03 58.64
C LEU A 546 2.60 57.32 58.91
N ALA A 547 2.73 58.21 57.93
CA ALA A 547 3.40 59.50 58.11
C ALA A 547 2.67 60.41 59.13
N LYS A 548 1.32 60.48 59.08
CA LYS A 548 0.51 61.23 60.07
C LYS A 548 0.61 60.66 61.49
N ILE A 549 0.71 59.33 61.64
CA ILE A 549 0.93 58.69 62.95
C ILE A 549 2.32 59.02 63.49
N ASP A 550 3.33 59.10 62.61
CA ASP A 550 4.70 59.44 62.98
C ASP A 550 4.86 60.93 63.35
N ASP A 551 4.18 61.82 62.63
CA ASP A 551 4.09 63.25 62.97
C ASP A 551 3.35 63.49 64.29
N ASN A 552 2.24 62.78 64.56
CA ASN A 552 1.55 62.82 65.85
C ASN A 552 2.42 62.29 67.00
N LYS A 553 3.23 61.25 66.77
CA LYS A 553 4.23 60.78 67.74
C LYS A 553 5.32 61.84 68.00
N ARG A 554 5.79 62.55 66.96
CA ARG A 554 6.75 63.65 67.10
C ARG A 554 6.16 64.85 67.87
N ILE A 555 4.91 65.22 67.63
CA ILE A 555 4.22 66.30 68.36
C ILE A 555 4.01 65.91 69.84
N ARG A 556 3.59 64.66 70.11
CA ARG A 556 3.42 64.16 71.48
C ARG A 556 4.74 64.09 72.26
N ASN A 557 5.85 63.77 71.58
CA ASN A 557 7.19 63.79 72.17
C ASN A 557 7.71 65.22 72.42
N LYS A 558 7.36 66.21 71.59
CA LYS A 558 7.70 67.63 71.83
C LYS A 558 6.97 68.22 73.04
N ILE A 559 5.70 67.87 73.25
CA ILE A 559 4.91 68.31 74.41
C ILE A 559 5.45 67.71 75.72
N PHE A 560 6.09 66.53 75.66
CA PHE A 560 6.74 65.90 76.82
C PHE A 560 8.13 66.47 77.16
N THR A 561 8.71 67.30 76.29
CA THR A 561 10.03 67.92 76.50
C THR A 561 9.98 69.40 76.91
N GLU A 562 8.78 70.00 76.99
CA GLU A 562 8.56 71.40 77.42
C GLU A 562 7.80 71.53 78.76
N LYS A 563 7.74 70.45 79.55
CA LYS A 563 7.46 70.48 81.00
C LYS A 563 8.69 70.00 81.74
#